data_AF-A0AAV8YNH2-F1
#
_entry.id   AF-A0AAV8YNH2-F1
#
_cell.length_a   1.000
_cell.length_b   1.000
_cell.length_c   1.000
_cell.angle_alpha   90.00
_cell.angle_beta   90.00
_cell.angle_gamma   90.00
#
_symmetry.space_group_name_H-M   'P 1'
#
loop_
_entity.id
_entity.type
_entity.pdbx_description
1 polymer ?
#
loop_
_entity_poly.entity_id
_entity_poly.type
_entity_poly.pdbx_seq_one_letter_code
_entity_poly.pdbx_strand_id
1 'polypeptide(L)'
;MINGKAAAKQFGIAKSALARHIKNLKSSDQNQFVYNPNYQVKKVFNETEESELVNYIKMAAKMHYGLNLASVKKLAYEYAITNKKKYPSQWDEKKEAGDNWLRCFRNRHSASLSLRKPEGTSLARSTSFNKETVAAFFKTYKSALAKGKFEPSRIYNVDETGITTVQQPPKILAPNE
;
A
#
# COMPACT_ATOMS: atom_id res chain seq x y z
N MET A 1 -18.95 44.74 -24.81
CA MET A 1 -19.13 43.34 -24.37
C MET A 1 -18.78 42.41 -25.53
N ILE A 2 -17.78 41.53 -25.36
CA ILE A 2 -17.40 40.56 -26.40
C ILE A 2 -18.51 39.52 -26.49
N ASN A 3 -19.10 39.35 -27.68
CA ASN A 3 -20.11 38.32 -27.94
C ASN A 3 -19.47 36.93 -27.72
N GLY A 4 -20.11 36.04 -26.96
CA GLY A 4 -19.60 34.68 -26.71
C GLY A 4 -19.30 33.89 -27.99
N LYS A 5 -19.97 34.20 -29.11
CA LYS A 5 -19.66 33.64 -30.43
C LYS A 5 -18.31 34.11 -31.00
N ALA A 6 -17.97 35.38 -30.79
CA ALA A 6 -16.70 35.95 -31.23
C ALA A 6 -15.53 35.41 -30.39
N ALA A 7 -15.73 35.32 -29.06
CA ALA A 7 -14.75 34.72 -28.16
C ALA A 7 -14.48 33.24 -28.50
N ALA A 8 -15.52 32.42 -28.70
CA ALA A 8 -15.36 31.01 -29.06
C ALA A 8 -14.54 30.81 -30.35
N LYS A 9 -14.78 31.66 -31.37
CA LYS A 9 -14.04 31.62 -32.64
C LYS A 9 -12.58 32.07 -32.47
N GLN A 10 -12.35 33.12 -31.67
CA GLN A 10 -11.01 33.65 -31.40
C GLN A 10 -10.11 32.65 -30.67
N PHE A 11 -10.66 31.89 -29.72
CA PHE A 11 -9.90 30.92 -28.92
C PHE A 11 -9.97 29.48 -29.44
N GLY A 12 -10.66 29.23 -30.57
CA GLY A 12 -10.76 27.89 -31.16
C GLY A 12 -11.54 26.88 -30.29
N ILE A 13 -12.44 27.36 -29.43
CA ILE A 13 -13.22 26.51 -28.51
C ILE A 13 -14.63 26.30 -29.09
N ALA A 14 -15.17 25.08 -28.99
CA ALA A 14 -16.55 24.80 -29.37
C ALA A 14 -17.53 25.68 -28.56
N LYS A 15 -18.51 26.30 -29.26
CA LYS A 15 -19.53 27.16 -28.62
C LYS A 15 -20.27 26.46 -27.48
N SER A 16 -20.57 25.16 -27.65
CA SER A 16 -21.22 24.32 -26.65
C SER A 16 -20.36 24.16 -25.39
N ALA A 17 -19.05 23.97 -25.53
CA ALA A 17 -18.12 23.89 -24.41
C ALA A 17 -18.06 25.21 -23.65
N LEU A 18 -17.89 26.35 -24.35
CA LEU A 18 -17.86 27.67 -23.73
C LEU A 18 -19.17 27.99 -22.98
N ALA A 19 -20.32 27.69 -23.60
CA ALA A 19 -21.63 27.88 -22.96
C ALA A 19 -21.80 27.04 -21.69
N ARG A 20 -21.34 25.78 -21.70
CA ARG A 20 -21.34 24.90 -20.52
C ARG A 20 -20.46 25.47 -19.40
N HIS A 21 -19.26 25.95 -19.72
CA HIS A 21 -18.35 26.54 -18.74
C HIS A 21 -18.92 27.82 -18.12
N ILE A 22 -19.50 28.72 -18.93
CA ILE A 22 -20.16 29.94 -18.44
C ILE A 22 -21.37 29.60 -17.57
N LYS A 23 -22.18 28.59 -17.96
CA LYS A 23 -23.32 28.15 -17.14
C LYS A 23 -22.85 27.67 -15.77
N ASN A 24 -21.84 26.79 -15.72
CA ASN A 24 -21.29 26.29 -14.47
C ASN A 24 -20.71 27.41 -13.59
N LEU A 25 -20.07 28.41 -14.20
CA LEU A 25 -19.53 29.57 -13.51
C LEU A 25 -20.60 30.54 -13.00
N LYS A 26 -21.80 30.56 -13.59
CA LYS A 26 -22.94 31.33 -13.06
C LYS A 26 -23.67 30.59 -11.95
N SER A 27 -23.57 29.26 -11.92
CA SER A 27 -24.23 28.40 -10.91
C SER A 27 -23.39 28.25 -9.63
N SER A 28 -22.08 28.39 -9.74
CA SER A 28 -21.18 28.53 -8.59
C SER A 28 -20.85 30.01 -8.47
N ASP A 29 -20.97 30.67 -7.32
CA ASP A 29 -20.59 32.09 -7.11
C ASP A 29 -19.07 32.36 -7.21
N GLN A 30 -18.40 31.68 -8.14
CA GLN A 30 -16.95 31.73 -8.36
C GLN A 30 -16.63 32.69 -9.50
N ASN A 31 -15.66 33.58 -9.25
CA ASN A 31 -15.16 34.50 -10.28
C ASN A 31 -14.30 33.82 -11.36
N GLN A 32 -13.94 32.53 -11.18
CA GLN A 32 -13.08 31.79 -12.11
C GLN A 32 -13.55 30.34 -12.25
N PHE A 33 -13.48 29.80 -13.47
CA PHE A 33 -13.81 28.41 -13.74
C PHE A 33 -12.65 27.51 -13.31
N VAL A 34 -12.85 26.69 -12.28
CA VAL A 34 -11.87 25.69 -11.84
C VAL A 34 -12.17 24.36 -12.53
N TYR A 35 -11.17 23.81 -13.24
CA TYR A 35 -11.30 22.49 -13.83
C TYR A 35 -11.13 21.42 -12.74
N ASN A 36 -12.24 20.86 -12.27
CA ASN A 36 -12.23 19.74 -11.35
C ASN A 36 -12.38 18.44 -12.13
N PRO A 37 -11.31 17.62 -12.27
CA PRO A 37 -11.43 16.35 -12.93
C PRO A 37 -12.27 15.39 -12.10
N ASN A 38 -13.31 14.82 -12.71
CA ASN A 38 -14.16 13.84 -12.05
C ASN A 38 -13.53 12.44 -12.10
N TYR A 39 -12.38 12.25 -11.44
CA TYR A 39 -11.74 10.93 -11.36
C TYR A 39 -12.48 9.96 -10.44
N GLN A 40 -13.36 10.49 -9.57
CA GLN A 40 -14.13 9.72 -8.59
C GLN A 40 -15.09 8.72 -9.25
N VAL A 41 -15.70 9.07 -10.40
CA VAL A 41 -16.59 8.15 -11.15
C VAL A 41 -15.89 6.90 -11.69
N LYS A 42 -14.56 6.86 -11.71
CA LYS A 42 -13.79 5.68 -12.14
C LYS A 42 -13.23 4.86 -10.97
N LYS A 43 -13.54 5.20 -9.71
CA LYS A 43 -13.15 4.38 -8.57
C LYS A 43 -14.04 3.15 -8.46
N VAL A 44 -13.40 2.00 -8.29
CA VAL A 44 -14.08 0.71 -8.07
C VAL A 44 -14.61 0.61 -6.64
N PHE A 45 -13.84 1.13 -5.68
CA PHE A 45 -14.13 1.08 -4.25
C PHE A 45 -14.41 2.47 -3.69
N ASN A 46 -15.31 2.54 -2.71
CA ASN A 46 -15.49 3.73 -1.89
C ASN A 46 -14.38 3.84 -0.83
N GLU A 47 -14.40 4.91 -0.05
CA GLU A 47 -13.35 5.20 0.93
C GLU A 47 -13.30 4.18 2.08
N THR A 48 -14.46 3.69 2.53
CA THR A 48 -14.56 2.66 3.57
C THR A 48 -13.96 1.34 3.09
N GLU A 49 -14.35 0.90 1.90
CA GLU A 49 -13.87 -0.32 1.25
C GLU A 49 -12.36 -0.27 0.99
N GLU A 50 -11.83 0.86 0.51
CA GLU A 50 -10.38 1.01 0.37
C GLU A 50 -9.67 0.97 1.73
N SER A 51 -10.28 1.53 2.79
CA SER A 51 -9.71 1.51 4.13
C SER A 51 -9.67 0.09 4.71
N GLU A 52 -10.69 -0.72 4.46
CA GLU A 52 -10.70 -2.15 4.82
C GLU A 52 -9.57 -2.92 4.13
N LEU A 53 -9.39 -2.71 2.81
CA LEU A 53 -8.30 -3.31 2.06
C LEU A 53 -6.93 -2.90 2.62
N VAL A 54 -6.74 -1.61 2.94
CA VAL A 54 -5.51 -1.11 3.57
C VAL A 54 -5.27 -1.78 4.92
N ASN A 55 -6.29 -1.87 5.77
CA ASN A 55 -6.19 -2.49 7.10
C ASN A 55 -5.84 -3.98 6.99
N TYR A 56 -6.44 -4.70 6.05
CA TYR A 56 -6.12 -6.09 5.79
C TYR A 56 -4.66 -6.26 5.36
N ILE A 57 -4.17 -5.43 4.43
CA ILE A 57 -2.77 -5.46 3.98
C ILE A 57 -1.81 -5.21 5.15
N LYS A 58 -2.12 -4.23 6.01
CA LYS A 58 -1.34 -3.92 7.22
C LYS A 58 -1.32 -5.12 8.19
N MET A 59 -2.47 -5.76 8.39
CA MET A 59 -2.61 -6.93 9.27
C MET A 59 -1.82 -8.12 8.72
N ALA A 60 -1.98 -8.44 7.44
CA ALA A 60 -1.26 -9.53 6.77
C ALA A 60 0.26 -9.35 6.87
N ALA A 61 0.76 -8.13 6.67
CA ALA A 61 2.17 -7.81 6.86
C ALA A 61 2.65 -8.06 8.30
N LYS A 62 1.87 -7.64 9.31
CA LYS A 62 2.19 -7.88 10.73
C LYS A 62 2.17 -9.35 11.13
N MET A 63 1.35 -10.17 10.48
CA MET A 63 1.25 -11.62 10.71
C MET A 63 2.29 -12.42 9.92
N HIS A 64 3.29 -11.79 9.31
CA HIS A 64 4.29 -12.42 8.44
C HIS A 64 3.73 -13.02 7.14
N TYR A 65 2.51 -12.65 6.74
CA TYR A 65 1.87 -13.03 5.47
C TYR A 65 1.78 -11.84 4.50
N GLY A 66 2.87 -11.08 4.39
CA GLY A 66 2.92 -9.86 3.58
C GLY A 66 2.53 -10.10 2.13
N LEU A 67 1.67 -9.22 1.60
CA LEU A 67 1.15 -9.34 0.25
C LEU A 67 2.04 -8.61 -0.76
N ASN A 68 2.50 -9.33 -1.78
CA ASN A 68 3.13 -8.71 -2.93
C ASN A 68 2.10 -8.00 -3.83
N LEU A 69 2.57 -7.23 -4.80
CA LEU A 69 1.70 -6.45 -5.69
C LEU A 69 0.71 -7.30 -6.48
N ALA A 70 1.10 -8.50 -6.93
CA ALA A 70 0.21 -9.40 -7.64
C ALA A 70 -0.89 -9.94 -6.71
N SER A 71 -0.53 -10.32 -5.47
CA SER A 71 -1.50 -10.75 -4.47
C SER A 71 -2.48 -9.63 -4.10
N VAL A 72 -2.03 -8.37 -4.01
CA VAL A 72 -2.92 -7.22 -3.79
C VAL A 72 -3.90 -7.04 -4.96
N LYS A 73 -3.45 -7.22 -6.21
CA LYS A 73 -4.34 -7.15 -7.39
C LYS A 73 -5.38 -8.27 -7.38
N LYS A 74 -5.01 -9.48 -7.00
CA LYS A 74 -5.94 -10.62 -6.86
C LYS A 74 -6.94 -10.39 -5.73
N LEU A 75 -6.46 -9.97 -4.55
CA LEU A 75 -7.32 -9.62 -3.41
C LEU A 75 -8.35 -8.57 -3.79
N ALA A 76 -7.95 -7.52 -4.51
CA ALA A 76 -8.86 -6.49 -4.96
C ALA A 76 -9.94 -7.02 -5.92
N TYR A 77 -9.57 -7.92 -6.84
CA TYR A 77 -10.53 -8.56 -7.72
C TYR A 77 -11.53 -9.44 -6.96
N GLU A 78 -11.04 -10.30 -6.07
CA GLU A 78 -11.88 -11.16 -5.22
C GLU A 78 -12.83 -10.34 -4.34
N TYR A 79 -12.33 -9.26 -3.75
CA TYR A 79 -13.11 -8.33 -2.95
C TYR A 79 -14.16 -7.60 -3.81
N ALA A 80 -13.85 -7.24 -5.05
CA ALA A 80 -14.80 -6.62 -5.96
C ALA A 80 -15.95 -7.57 -6.36
N ILE A 81 -15.64 -8.83 -6.68
CA ILE A 81 -16.66 -9.84 -7.01
C ILE A 81 -17.56 -10.11 -5.81
N THR A 82 -16.97 -10.36 -4.65
CA THR A 82 -17.69 -10.74 -3.43
C THR A 82 -18.67 -9.64 -3.02
N ASN A 83 -18.25 -8.38 -3.14
CA ASN A 83 -19.08 -7.21 -2.84
C ASN A 83 -19.91 -6.71 -4.05
N LYS A 84 -19.98 -7.48 -5.14
CA LYS A 84 -20.75 -7.18 -6.37
C LYS A 84 -20.48 -5.77 -6.93
N LYS A 85 -19.21 -5.34 -6.88
CA LYS A 85 -18.78 -4.01 -7.36
C LYS A 85 -18.72 -3.98 -8.88
N LYS A 86 -18.92 -2.79 -9.45
CA LYS A 86 -18.62 -2.54 -10.87
C LYS A 86 -17.13 -2.30 -11.02
N TYR A 87 -16.49 -3.09 -11.87
CA TYR A 87 -15.07 -2.98 -12.17
C TYR A 87 -14.84 -3.14 -13.69
N PRO A 88 -13.66 -2.76 -14.22
CA PRO A 88 -13.33 -2.93 -15.63
C PRO A 88 -13.33 -4.40 -16.05
N SER A 89 -13.97 -4.74 -17.18
CA SER A 89 -14.04 -6.12 -17.71
C SER A 89 -12.68 -6.79 -17.92
N GLN A 90 -11.63 -6.00 -18.12
CA GLN A 90 -10.25 -6.48 -18.23
C GLN A 90 -9.77 -7.23 -16.97
N TRP A 91 -10.40 -7.00 -15.80
CA TRP A 91 -10.04 -7.70 -14.57
C TRP A 91 -10.43 -9.19 -14.64
N ASP A 92 -11.50 -9.53 -15.36
CA ASP A 92 -11.99 -10.91 -15.46
C ASP A 92 -11.04 -11.79 -16.29
N GLU A 93 -10.34 -11.22 -17.28
CA GLU A 93 -9.40 -11.94 -18.16
C GLU A 93 -8.26 -12.60 -17.37
N LYS A 94 -7.67 -11.85 -16.43
CA LYS A 94 -6.52 -12.30 -15.63
C LYS A 94 -6.89 -12.64 -14.18
N LYS A 95 -8.15 -12.46 -13.81
CA LYS A 95 -8.66 -12.60 -12.44
C LYS A 95 -7.85 -11.77 -11.44
N GLU A 96 -7.48 -10.56 -11.84
CA GLU A 96 -6.73 -9.62 -11.01
C GLU A 96 -7.05 -8.17 -11.41
N ALA A 97 -6.90 -7.25 -10.45
CA ALA A 97 -7.03 -5.83 -10.73
C ALA A 97 -5.96 -5.34 -11.72
N GLY A 98 -6.30 -4.33 -12.52
CA GLY A 98 -5.36 -3.74 -13.48
C GLY A 98 -4.24 -2.91 -12.83
N ASP A 99 -3.10 -2.80 -13.52
CA ASP A 99 -1.93 -2.06 -13.00
C ASP A 99 -2.20 -0.57 -12.77
N ASN A 100 -3.07 0.03 -13.59
CA ASN A 100 -3.53 1.41 -13.40
C ASN A 100 -4.30 1.58 -12.08
N TRP A 101 -5.13 0.61 -11.70
CA TRP A 101 -5.85 0.63 -10.43
C TRP A 101 -4.85 0.56 -9.27
N LEU A 102 -3.90 -0.38 -9.33
CA LEU A 102 -2.89 -0.56 -8.29
C LEU A 102 -2.02 0.70 -8.11
N ARG A 103 -1.59 1.33 -9.22
CA ARG A 103 -0.84 2.59 -9.18
C ARG A 103 -1.63 3.70 -8.47
N CYS A 104 -2.90 3.87 -8.86
CA CYS A 104 -3.76 4.88 -8.26
C CYS A 104 -4.07 4.59 -6.78
N PHE A 105 -4.32 3.32 -6.41
CA PHE A 105 -4.53 2.89 -5.03
C PHE A 105 -3.31 3.20 -4.16
N ARG A 106 -2.11 2.83 -4.62
CA ARG A 106 -0.86 3.13 -3.91
C ARG A 106 -0.60 4.64 -3.77
N ASN A 107 -0.90 5.42 -4.80
CA ASN A 107 -0.72 6.88 -4.72
C ASN A 107 -1.66 7.50 -3.67
N ARG A 108 -2.93 7.07 -3.62
CA ARG A 108 -3.90 7.52 -2.61
C ARG A 108 -3.47 7.17 -1.19
N HIS A 109 -2.92 5.97 -1.00
CA HIS A 109 -2.54 5.46 0.32
C HIS A 109 -1.04 5.52 0.60
N SER A 110 -0.31 6.39 -0.11
CA SER A 110 1.15 6.52 -0.01
C SER A 110 1.62 6.94 1.39
N ALA A 111 0.80 7.70 2.13
CA ALA A 111 1.06 8.06 3.52
C ALA A 111 0.90 6.88 4.50
N SER A 112 0.15 5.83 4.12
CA SER A 112 -0.13 4.67 4.98
C SER A 112 0.63 3.40 4.59
N LEU A 113 0.99 3.25 3.31
CA LEU A 113 1.56 2.03 2.74
C LEU A 113 2.77 2.34 1.86
N SER A 114 3.79 1.49 1.96
CA SER A 114 4.97 1.54 1.09
C SER A 114 5.37 0.14 0.62
N LEU A 115 6.07 0.08 -0.51
CA LEU A 115 6.61 -1.17 -1.02
C LEU A 115 7.95 -1.43 -0.32
N ARG A 116 8.02 -2.48 0.48
CA ARG A 116 9.18 -2.82 1.31
C ARG A 116 9.72 -4.20 0.93
N LYS A 117 11.02 -4.40 1.11
CA LYS A 117 11.63 -5.73 1.05
C LYS A 117 11.83 -6.19 2.49
N PRO A 118 11.13 -7.26 2.95
CA PRO A 118 11.32 -7.74 4.30
C PRO A 118 12.68 -8.42 4.44
N GLU A 119 13.17 -8.49 5.67
CA GLU A 119 14.40 -9.20 5.97
C GLU A 119 14.20 -10.71 5.86
N GLY A 120 15.21 -11.42 5.36
CA GLY A 120 15.21 -12.88 5.28
C GLY A 120 15.38 -13.50 6.66
N THR A 121 14.33 -13.45 7.46
CA THR A 121 14.28 -14.02 8.81
C THR A 121 13.36 -15.23 8.81
N SER A 122 13.82 -16.35 9.36
CA SER A 122 12.97 -17.54 9.51
C SER A 122 11.82 -17.26 10.49
N LEU A 123 10.66 -17.86 10.26
CA LEU A 123 9.51 -17.71 11.16
C LEU A 123 9.88 -18.10 12.60
N ALA A 124 10.64 -19.18 12.76
CA ALA A 124 11.14 -19.63 14.06
C ALA A 124 12.01 -18.58 14.77
N ARG A 125 12.87 -17.87 14.03
CA ARG A 125 13.69 -16.78 14.59
C ARG A 125 12.80 -15.61 15.01
N SER A 126 11.83 -15.23 14.18
CA SER A 126 10.89 -14.14 14.49
C SER A 126 10.05 -14.44 15.74
N THR A 127 9.49 -15.65 15.84
CA THR A 127 8.63 -16.03 16.97
C THR A 127 9.41 -16.28 18.27
N SER A 128 10.65 -16.76 18.18
CA SER A 128 11.52 -16.96 19.34
C SER A 128 12.10 -15.64 19.87
N PHE A 129 12.09 -14.57 19.09
CA PHE A 129 12.58 -13.26 19.51
C PHE A 129 11.50 -12.46 20.26
N ASN A 130 11.00 -13.03 21.36
CA ASN A 130 10.01 -12.40 22.25
C ASN A 130 10.63 -12.12 23.63
N LYS A 131 9.94 -11.30 24.45
CA LYS A 131 10.45 -10.82 25.74
C LYS A 131 10.77 -11.96 26.69
N GLU A 132 9.94 -12.99 26.71
CA GLU A 132 10.01 -14.12 27.62
C GLU A 132 11.21 -15.01 27.27
N THR A 133 11.36 -15.37 25.99
CA THR A 133 12.47 -16.17 25.49
C THR A 133 13.79 -15.42 25.66
N VAL A 134 13.84 -14.13 25.34
CA VAL A 134 15.03 -13.29 25.53
C VAL A 134 15.39 -13.16 27.02
N ALA A 135 14.41 -12.94 27.90
CA ALA A 135 14.65 -12.86 29.33
C ALA A 135 15.17 -14.20 29.90
N ALA A 136 14.61 -15.33 29.47
CA ALA A 136 15.07 -16.66 29.87
C ALA A 136 16.51 -16.93 29.39
N PHE A 137 16.84 -16.54 28.16
CA PHE A 137 18.20 -16.61 27.64
C PHE A 137 19.17 -15.81 28.51
N PHE A 138 18.91 -14.52 28.75
CA PHE A 138 19.81 -13.68 29.54
C PHE A 138 19.90 -14.09 31.01
N LYS A 139 18.82 -14.65 31.59
CA LYS A 139 18.85 -15.24 32.93
C LYS A 139 19.82 -16.43 32.98
N THR A 140 19.74 -17.31 31.99
CA THR A 140 20.60 -18.50 31.88
C THR A 140 22.05 -18.08 31.63
N TYR A 141 22.27 -17.13 30.74
CA TYR A 141 23.58 -16.55 30.43
C TYR A 141 24.25 -15.93 31.67
N LYS A 142 23.53 -15.09 32.43
CA LYS A 142 24.03 -14.51 33.69
C LYS A 142 24.39 -15.58 34.72
N SER A 143 23.57 -16.63 34.84
CA SER A 143 23.85 -17.76 35.74
C SER A 143 25.11 -18.53 35.33
N ALA A 144 25.31 -18.76 34.03
CA ALA A 144 26.52 -19.40 33.51
C ALA A 144 27.77 -18.54 33.76
N LEU A 145 27.70 -17.23 33.52
CA LEU A 145 28.79 -16.30 33.80
C LEU A 145 29.11 -16.20 35.30
N ALA A 146 28.14 -16.37 36.19
CA ALA A 146 28.41 -16.35 37.63
C ALA A 146 29.17 -17.61 38.11
N LYS A 147 29.05 -18.74 37.40
CA LYS A 147 29.70 -20.01 37.77
C LYS A 147 31.21 -20.03 37.46
N GLY A 148 31.63 -19.37 36.39
CA GLY A 148 33.03 -19.24 36.02
C GLY A 148 33.41 -17.77 35.98
N LYS A 149 34.44 -17.34 36.70
CA LYS A 149 34.98 -15.97 36.58
C LYS A 149 35.67 -15.82 35.22
N PHE A 150 34.90 -15.72 34.15
CA PHE A 150 35.40 -15.57 32.79
C PHE A 150 35.81 -14.12 32.57
N GLU A 151 37.08 -13.90 32.27
CA GLU A 151 37.53 -12.62 31.74
C GLU A 151 36.87 -12.35 30.39
N PRO A 152 36.57 -11.08 30.04
CA PRO A 152 35.96 -10.72 28.76
C PRO A 152 36.71 -11.28 27.54
N SER A 153 38.04 -11.42 27.63
CA SER A 153 38.88 -12.00 26.57
C SER A 153 38.62 -13.49 26.30
N ARG A 154 37.87 -14.18 27.16
CA ARG A 154 37.53 -15.60 27.04
C ARG A 154 36.07 -15.84 26.65
N ILE A 155 35.32 -14.79 26.36
CA ILE A 155 33.93 -14.88 25.92
C ILE A 155 33.91 -14.67 24.41
N TYR A 156 33.68 -15.76 23.68
CA TYR A 156 33.57 -15.74 22.23
C TYR A 156 32.10 -15.82 21.85
N ASN A 157 31.63 -14.91 21.00
CA ASN A 157 30.36 -15.10 20.32
C ASN A 157 30.61 -16.07 19.16
N VAL A 158 29.89 -17.19 19.17
CA VAL A 158 29.92 -18.16 18.08
C VAL A 158 28.56 -18.12 17.43
N ASP A 159 28.41 -17.29 16.39
CA ASP A 159 27.25 -17.30 15.51
C ASP A 159 27.51 -18.18 14.28
N GLU A 160 26.43 -18.66 13.67
CA GLU A 160 26.48 -19.66 12.59
C GLU A 160 27.27 -19.16 11.37
N THR A 161 28.36 -19.86 11.02
CA THR A 161 29.04 -19.70 9.74
C THR A 161 28.31 -20.46 8.63
N GLY A 162 27.57 -19.72 7.79
CA GLY A 162 27.76 -19.86 6.33
C GLY A 162 26.83 -20.74 5.50
N ILE A 163 25.67 -21.20 5.96
CA ILE A 163 24.64 -21.77 5.07
C ILE A 163 23.26 -21.21 5.44
N THR A 164 22.85 -20.14 4.74
CA THR A 164 21.49 -19.63 4.89
C THR A 164 20.49 -20.55 4.20
N THR A 165 19.56 -21.11 4.96
CA THR A 165 18.37 -21.79 4.43
C THR A 165 17.23 -20.81 4.13
N VAL A 166 17.42 -19.51 4.44
CA VAL A 166 16.37 -18.52 4.33
C VAL A 166 16.32 -17.94 2.91
N GLN A 167 15.19 -18.15 2.26
CA GLN A 167 14.89 -17.63 0.93
C GLN A 167 14.80 -16.09 0.94
N GLN A 168 15.22 -15.46 -0.15
CA GLN A 168 15.06 -14.02 -0.33
C GLN A 168 13.59 -13.68 -0.54
N PRO A 169 12.95 -12.92 0.38
CA PRO A 169 11.52 -12.67 0.26
C PRO A 169 11.24 -11.62 -0.82
N PRO A 170 10.07 -11.71 -1.49
CA PRO A 170 9.64 -10.74 -2.47
C PRO A 170 9.30 -9.40 -1.81
N LYS A 171 9.23 -8.33 -2.61
CA LYS A 171 8.73 -7.04 -2.12
C LYS A 171 7.23 -7.14 -1.81
N ILE A 172 6.85 -6.64 -0.63
CA ILE A 172 5.47 -6.63 -0.13
C ILE A 172 4.99 -5.20 0.09
N LEU A 173 3.68 -5.00 0.05
CA LEU A 173 3.07 -3.76 0.48
C LEU A 173 2.89 -3.83 2.01
N ALA A 174 3.47 -2.88 2.73
CA ALA A 174 3.53 -2.88 4.20
C ALA A 174 3.17 -1.50 4.76
N PRO A 175 2.78 -1.41 6.05
CA PRO A 175 2.59 -0.14 6.72
C PRO A 175 3.84 0.74 6.63
N ASN A 176 3.66 2.05 6.58
CA ASN A 176 4.75 2.99 6.86
C ASN A 176 5.08 2.93 8.35
N GLU A 177 6.38 2.93 8.65
CA GLU A 177 6.92 3.06 10.02
C GLU A 177 6.86 4.50 10.50
#